data_AF-A0A956LKW7-F1
#
_entry.id   AF-A0A956LKW7-F1
#
_cell.length_a   1.000
_cell.length_b   1.000
_cell.length_c   1.000
_cell.angle_alpha   90.00
_cell.angle_beta   90.00
_cell.angle_gamma   90.00
#
_symmetry.space_group_name_H-M   'P 1'
#
loop_
_entity.id
_entity.type
_entity.pdbx_description
1 polymer ?
#
loop_
_entity_poly.entity_id
_entity_poly.type
_entity_poly.pdbx_seq_one_letter_code
_entity_poly.pdbx_strand_id
1 'polypeptide(L)'
;SPGAAEGEVLLTLKDVDMRFDDAECVPVAAGEYLLFARDAEPTLNGELPAPDFTFSFDIRNTGDSGLFLGLINNKGGADALDLVTYEGVSEGAAWALSPAALDPAANNDLTSWCLASEPYGAGGTGSPGAANPACVGGPAGDTCLDGDQPREPVRPGPGDLVITELMANPAAVGDGEGEWLELTATADVDLTGVELGRGADVELTLGEGDPRCFPLAAGERALLAKPGDAATNGGLPEPDFVFDFSLVNTSGDVFVGYRGELVDRVTYTSAPDGAALQLSADAIDAALNDDEASWCPAITPYGDGDLGTPRAENAVCGQEPPPGQCDDNGQPRDPVAPTPGDLVISEFMANPDAVTDADGEWLELRATADFDLNGLRLAKTEADLASASELDDPACLRVTAGQHLLLAKKSDAAVNGGLPPVDLPLPFSLTNSADGIFVGHGETLIDGVTYASSQGAGVAVSLDPGASAADNDDADVPPWCDAVAAYGDGDLGTPGEENPACG
;
A
#
# COMPACT_ATOMS: atom_id res chain seq x y z
N SER A 1 -36.97 -25.52 -39.24
CA SER A 1 -37.94 -26.64 -39.21
C SER A 1 -39.34 -26.13 -39.49
N PRO A 2 -40.19 -26.84 -40.26
CA PRO A 2 -41.55 -26.39 -40.53
C PRO A 2 -42.41 -26.69 -39.29
N GLY A 3 -42.73 -25.64 -38.53
CA GLY A 3 -43.47 -25.73 -37.27
C GLY A 3 -43.32 -24.53 -36.33
N ALA A 4 -42.75 -23.41 -36.77
CA ALA A 4 -42.75 -22.18 -35.98
C ALA A 4 -44.14 -21.54 -36.08
N ALA A 5 -44.79 -21.36 -34.93
CA ALA A 5 -45.99 -20.55 -34.82
C ALA A 5 -45.68 -19.13 -35.29
N GLU A 6 -46.59 -18.55 -36.08
CA GLU A 6 -46.59 -17.13 -36.42
C GLU A 6 -46.59 -16.32 -35.12
N GLY A 7 -45.47 -15.69 -34.80
CA GLY A 7 -45.32 -14.76 -33.68
C GLY A 7 -44.87 -13.41 -34.21
N GLU A 8 -45.66 -12.38 -33.96
CA GLU A 8 -45.27 -10.98 -34.16
C GLU A 8 -44.09 -10.68 -33.21
N VAL A 9 -42.97 -10.21 -33.75
CA VAL A 9 -41.81 -9.76 -32.97
C VAL A 9 -42.01 -8.29 -32.61
N LEU A 10 -41.90 -7.93 -31.33
CA LEU A 10 -42.24 -6.58 -30.86
C LEU A 10 -41.20 -6.03 -29.88
N LEU A 11 -40.32 -5.13 -30.34
CA LEU A 11 -39.36 -4.43 -29.47
C LEU A 11 -40.08 -3.48 -28.51
N THR A 12 -39.85 -3.60 -27.21
CA THR A 12 -40.35 -2.63 -26.22
C THR A 12 -39.25 -2.29 -25.22
N LEU A 13 -39.04 -1.02 -24.93
CA LEU A 13 -38.29 -0.65 -23.72
C LEU A 13 -39.26 -0.49 -22.57
N LYS A 14 -38.75 -0.41 -21.35
CA LYS A 14 -39.62 -0.23 -20.19
C LYS A 14 -40.38 1.08 -20.40
N ASP A 15 -41.68 0.94 -20.65
CA ASP A 15 -42.66 1.86 -21.23
C ASP A 15 -42.87 1.73 -22.77
N VAL A 16 -44.11 1.38 -23.14
CA VAL A 16 -44.56 0.63 -24.33
C VAL A 16 -44.68 1.49 -25.59
N ASP A 17 -43.58 1.84 -26.28
CA ASP A 17 -43.64 2.88 -27.33
C ASP A 17 -43.12 2.52 -28.74
N MET A 18 -42.76 1.26 -29.05
CA MET A 18 -42.56 0.82 -30.43
C MET A 18 -43.28 -0.52 -30.68
N ARG A 19 -44.01 -0.62 -31.79
CA ARG A 19 -44.68 -1.87 -32.20
C ARG A 19 -44.49 -2.09 -33.70
N PHE A 20 -44.10 -3.30 -34.09
CA PHE A 20 -44.06 -3.71 -35.50
C PHE A 20 -45.43 -4.26 -35.88
N ASP A 21 -46.40 -3.36 -36.03
CA ASP A 21 -47.77 -3.71 -36.44
C ASP A 21 -47.91 -3.69 -37.98
N ASP A 22 -46.81 -3.91 -38.70
CA ASP A 22 -46.81 -3.78 -40.16
C ASP A 22 -47.56 -4.95 -40.81
N ALA A 23 -48.34 -4.67 -41.85
CA ALA A 23 -49.19 -5.68 -42.50
C ALA A 23 -48.37 -6.71 -43.31
N GLU A 24 -47.06 -6.46 -43.46
CA GLU A 24 -46.11 -7.32 -44.15
C GLU A 24 -45.07 -7.86 -43.16
N CYS A 25 -44.95 -9.18 -43.06
CA CYS A 25 -43.89 -9.81 -42.27
C CYS A 25 -42.53 -9.39 -42.82
N VAL A 26 -41.63 -8.88 -41.96
CA VAL A 26 -40.24 -8.59 -42.32
C VAL A 26 -39.38 -9.83 -42.04
N PRO A 27 -38.92 -10.57 -43.07
CA PRO A 27 -38.04 -11.71 -42.85
C PRO A 27 -36.62 -11.22 -42.53
N VAL A 28 -36.04 -11.73 -41.44
CA VAL A 28 -34.65 -11.47 -41.04
C VAL A 28 -33.87 -12.78 -41.13
N ALA A 29 -32.77 -12.78 -41.87
CA ALA A 29 -31.90 -13.95 -41.98
C ALA A 29 -31.02 -14.11 -40.74
N ALA A 30 -30.65 -15.35 -40.40
CA ALA A 30 -29.71 -15.58 -39.32
C ALA A 30 -28.35 -14.92 -39.63
N GLY A 31 -27.84 -14.13 -38.68
CA GLY A 31 -26.59 -13.36 -38.83
C GLY A 31 -26.74 -11.98 -39.48
N GLU A 32 -27.97 -11.54 -39.76
CA GLU A 32 -28.27 -10.19 -40.22
C GLU A 32 -28.31 -9.18 -39.06
N TYR A 33 -27.85 -7.96 -39.30
CA TYR A 33 -27.82 -6.87 -38.31
C TYR A 33 -28.86 -5.81 -38.69
N LEU A 34 -29.81 -5.55 -37.79
CA LEU A 34 -30.83 -4.50 -37.98
C LEU A 34 -30.40 -3.21 -37.29
N LEU A 35 -30.52 -2.09 -37.99
CA LEU A 35 -30.22 -0.76 -37.49
C LEU A 35 -31.49 -0.02 -37.08
N PHE A 36 -31.57 0.32 -35.79
CA PHE A 36 -32.61 1.15 -35.22
C PHE A 36 -32.06 2.54 -34.93
N ALA A 37 -32.76 3.60 -35.35
CA ALA A 37 -32.34 4.98 -35.09
C ALA A 37 -33.52 5.87 -34.65
N ARG A 38 -33.23 7.04 -34.07
CA ARG A 38 -34.28 8.00 -33.68
C ARG A 38 -34.93 8.69 -34.88
N ASP A 39 -34.17 8.88 -35.95
CA ASP A 39 -34.59 9.56 -37.16
C ASP A 39 -34.05 8.81 -38.38
N ALA A 40 -34.84 8.81 -39.47
CA ALA A 40 -34.44 8.22 -40.74
C ALA A 40 -33.55 9.16 -41.57
N GLU A 41 -33.55 10.46 -41.26
CA GLU A 41 -32.79 11.48 -41.99
C GLU A 41 -31.31 11.45 -41.56
N PRO A 42 -30.36 11.12 -42.46
CA PRO A 42 -28.95 10.94 -42.10
C PRO A 42 -28.32 12.17 -41.46
N THR A 43 -28.74 13.37 -41.86
CA THR A 43 -28.18 14.63 -41.32
C THR A 43 -28.61 14.91 -39.88
N LEU A 44 -29.66 14.24 -39.38
CA LEU A 44 -30.17 14.39 -38.01
C LEU A 44 -29.70 13.27 -37.07
N ASN A 45 -29.21 12.15 -37.63
CA ASN A 45 -28.80 10.98 -36.85
C ASN A 45 -27.28 10.71 -36.88
N GLY A 46 -26.48 11.71 -37.29
CA GLY A 46 -25.01 11.62 -37.29
C GLY A 46 -24.43 10.90 -38.52
N GLU A 47 -25.13 10.95 -39.65
CA GLU A 47 -24.79 10.28 -40.91
C GLU A 47 -24.75 8.74 -40.80
N LEU A 48 -25.70 8.18 -40.05
CA LEU A 48 -25.89 6.73 -40.04
C LEU A 48 -26.27 6.21 -41.44
N PRO A 49 -25.95 4.94 -41.74
CA PRO A 49 -26.64 4.21 -42.79
C PRO A 49 -28.16 4.32 -42.62
N ALA A 50 -28.91 4.16 -43.71
CA ALA A 50 -30.37 4.19 -43.65
C ALA A 50 -30.86 3.16 -42.60
N PRO A 51 -31.55 3.58 -41.53
CA PRO A 51 -32.00 2.66 -40.51
C PRO A 51 -33.12 1.77 -41.07
N ASP A 52 -33.14 0.52 -40.65
CA ASP A 52 -34.22 -0.41 -40.97
C ASP A 52 -35.52 0.04 -40.31
N PHE A 53 -35.42 0.62 -39.10
CA PHE A 53 -36.56 1.11 -38.33
C PHE A 53 -36.22 2.35 -37.50
N THR A 54 -37.24 3.15 -37.22
CA THR A 54 -37.12 4.34 -36.36
C THR A 54 -37.85 4.18 -35.04
N PHE A 55 -37.27 4.71 -33.94
CA PHE A 55 -37.91 4.75 -32.62
C PHE A 55 -38.05 6.19 -32.08
N SER A 56 -38.98 6.41 -31.14
CA SER A 56 -39.27 7.73 -30.57
C SER A 56 -38.87 7.93 -29.11
N PHE A 57 -38.35 6.89 -28.43
CA PHE A 57 -37.89 6.97 -27.04
C PHE A 57 -36.44 7.50 -26.93
N ASP A 58 -36.02 7.80 -25.70
CA ASP A 58 -34.63 8.17 -25.39
C ASP A 58 -33.88 6.97 -24.80
N ILE A 59 -32.70 6.66 -25.36
CA ILE A 59 -31.70 5.82 -24.69
C ILE A 59 -31.04 6.71 -23.63
N ARG A 60 -31.02 6.28 -22.36
CA ARG A 60 -30.56 7.12 -21.25
C ARG A 60 -29.04 7.12 -21.19
N ASN A 61 -28.45 8.21 -20.71
CA ASN A 61 -26.99 8.33 -20.58
C ASN A 61 -26.49 8.02 -19.14
N THR A 62 -27.37 7.83 -18.17
CA THR A 62 -27.01 7.71 -16.73
C THR A 62 -27.95 6.77 -15.97
N GLY A 63 -27.38 5.99 -15.03
CA GLY A 63 -28.07 5.09 -14.09
C GLY A 63 -28.46 3.74 -14.69
N ASP A 64 -28.76 2.73 -13.85
CA ASP A 64 -29.18 1.36 -14.23
C ASP A 64 -30.23 1.38 -15.34
N SER A 65 -29.78 1.28 -16.58
CA SER A 65 -30.61 1.41 -17.77
C SER A 65 -30.55 0.11 -18.54
N GLY A 66 -31.70 -0.35 -19.04
CA GLY A 66 -31.82 -1.61 -19.77
C GLY A 66 -32.47 -1.43 -21.13
N LEU A 67 -31.90 -2.06 -22.16
CA LEU A 67 -32.51 -2.24 -23.47
C LEU A 67 -33.11 -3.65 -23.58
N PHE A 68 -34.41 -3.77 -23.84
CA PHE A 68 -35.14 -5.05 -23.93
C PHE A 68 -35.62 -5.31 -25.35
N LEU A 69 -35.60 -6.59 -25.73
CA LEU A 69 -36.26 -7.16 -26.89
C LEU A 69 -37.24 -8.25 -26.43
N GLY A 70 -38.46 -8.32 -26.98
CA GLY A 70 -39.45 -9.32 -26.56
C GLY A 70 -40.54 -9.68 -27.56
N LEU A 71 -41.39 -10.63 -27.16
CA LEU A 71 -42.62 -11.00 -27.87
C LEU A 71 -43.83 -10.59 -27.03
N ILE A 72 -44.77 -9.84 -27.61
CA ILE A 72 -46.05 -9.59 -26.96
C ILE A 72 -46.97 -10.78 -27.21
N ASN A 73 -47.47 -11.40 -26.14
CA ASN A 73 -48.51 -12.39 -26.26
C ASN A 73 -49.89 -11.73 -26.48
N ASN A 74 -50.84 -12.46 -27.07
CA ASN A 74 -52.21 -12.01 -27.36
C ASN A 74 -53.04 -11.56 -26.12
N LYS A 75 -52.43 -11.52 -24.93
CA LYS A 75 -53.03 -11.05 -23.68
C LYS A 75 -52.37 -9.76 -23.15
N GLY A 76 -51.43 -9.16 -23.89
CA GLY A 76 -50.77 -7.91 -23.53
C GLY A 76 -49.62 -8.04 -22.53
N GLY A 77 -49.15 -9.26 -22.24
CA GLY A 77 -47.88 -9.48 -21.53
C GLY A 77 -46.74 -9.64 -22.53
N ALA A 78 -45.55 -9.09 -22.22
CA ALA A 78 -44.35 -9.27 -23.02
C ALA A 78 -43.44 -10.32 -22.37
N ASP A 79 -43.06 -11.36 -23.13
CA ASP A 79 -42.00 -12.28 -22.74
C ASP A 79 -40.67 -11.74 -23.29
N ALA A 80 -39.64 -11.64 -22.45
CA ALA A 80 -38.30 -11.19 -22.87
C ALA A 80 -37.69 -12.21 -23.82
N LEU A 81 -37.26 -11.75 -24.99
CA LEU A 81 -36.35 -12.50 -25.87
C LEU A 81 -34.91 -12.24 -25.45
N ASP A 82 -34.59 -10.99 -25.10
CA ASP A 82 -33.24 -10.57 -24.74
C ASP A 82 -33.25 -9.26 -23.93
N LEU A 83 -32.22 -9.04 -23.12
CA LEU A 83 -32.02 -7.84 -22.31
C LEU A 83 -30.52 -7.48 -22.34
N VAL A 84 -30.21 -6.20 -22.40
CA VAL A 84 -28.88 -5.68 -22.06
C VAL A 84 -29.04 -4.57 -21.04
N THR A 85 -28.21 -4.57 -20.01
CA THR A 85 -28.09 -3.47 -19.04
C THR A 85 -26.77 -2.73 -19.24
N TYR A 86 -26.74 -1.43 -18.99
CA TYR A 86 -25.53 -0.61 -19.04
C TYR A 86 -25.56 0.44 -17.93
N GLU A 87 -24.37 0.74 -17.39
CA GLU A 87 -24.19 1.60 -16.21
C GLU A 87 -23.88 3.06 -16.61
N GLY A 88 -23.40 3.28 -17.83
CA GLY A 88 -23.08 4.60 -18.37
C GLY A 88 -22.79 4.58 -19.87
N VAL A 89 -22.59 5.76 -20.44
CA VAL A 89 -22.23 5.95 -21.84
C VAL A 89 -21.01 6.86 -21.96
N SER A 90 -20.22 6.67 -23.01
CA SER A 90 -19.12 7.55 -23.37
C SER A 90 -19.52 8.45 -24.53
N GLU A 91 -19.14 9.74 -24.48
CA GLU A 91 -19.48 10.69 -25.53
C GLU A 91 -18.89 10.24 -26.87
N GLY A 92 -19.73 10.15 -27.91
CA GLY A 92 -19.30 9.83 -29.28
C GLY A 92 -18.92 8.36 -29.54
N ALA A 93 -19.03 7.46 -28.56
CA ALA A 93 -18.71 6.04 -28.73
C ALA A 93 -19.90 5.12 -28.42
N ALA A 94 -20.20 4.21 -29.34
CA ALA A 94 -21.19 3.16 -29.13
C ALA A 94 -20.62 2.01 -28.29
N TRP A 95 -21.46 1.34 -27.50
CA TRP A 95 -21.12 0.05 -26.91
C TRP A 95 -21.22 -1.06 -27.96
N ALA A 96 -20.18 -1.87 -28.08
CA ALA A 96 -20.06 -2.99 -29.01
C ALA A 96 -19.91 -4.31 -28.24
N LEU A 97 -20.84 -5.24 -28.47
CA LEU A 97 -20.74 -6.61 -27.97
C LEU A 97 -19.72 -7.40 -28.77
N SER A 98 -18.88 -8.16 -28.08
CA SER A 98 -17.92 -9.08 -28.70
C SER A 98 -18.63 -10.11 -29.61
N PRO A 99 -18.14 -10.36 -30.83
CA PRO A 99 -18.68 -11.40 -31.72
C PRO A 99 -18.63 -12.82 -31.13
N ALA A 100 -17.79 -13.04 -30.10
CA ALA A 100 -17.73 -14.31 -29.37
C ALA A 100 -18.88 -14.49 -28.35
N ALA A 101 -19.59 -13.41 -28.02
CA ALA A 101 -20.65 -13.36 -27.02
C ALA A 101 -22.05 -13.13 -27.64
N LEU A 102 -22.25 -13.54 -28.90
CA LEU A 102 -23.53 -13.44 -29.62
C LEU A 102 -24.54 -14.50 -29.13
N ASP A 103 -24.86 -14.46 -27.85
CA ASP A 103 -25.90 -15.26 -27.18
C ASP A 103 -26.65 -14.40 -26.15
N PRO A 104 -27.98 -14.56 -25.96
CA PRO A 104 -28.79 -13.74 -25.06
C PRO A 104 -28.46 -13.84 -23.57
N ALA A 105 -27.64 -14.81 -23.14
CA ALA A 105 -27.15 -14.85 -21.77
C ALA A 105 -25.81 -14.09 -21.64
N ALA A 106 -24.92 -14.27 -22.61
CA ALA A 106 -23.57 -13.70 -22.61
C ALA A 106 -23.56 -12.17 -22.75
N ASN A 107 -24.53 -11.59 -23.46
CA ASN A 107 -24.68 -10.15 -23.59
C ASN A 107 -25.17 -9.43 -22.32
N ASN A 108 -25.56 -10.15 -21.26
CA ASN A 108 -25.86 -9.56 -19.95
C ASN A 108 -24.60 -9.31 -19.12
N ASP A 109 -23.47 -9.88 -19.54
CA ASP A 109 -22.18 -9.68 -18.90
C ASP A 109 -21.48 -8.46 -19.53
N LEU A 110 -21.33 -7.38 -18.75
CA LEU A 110 -20.69 -6.15 -19.22
C LEU A 110 -19.24 -6.37 -19.68
N THR A 111 -18.57 -7.44 -19.22
CA THR A 111 -17.21 -7.79 -19.69
C THR A 111 -17.20 -8.25 -21.15
N SER A 112 -18.35 -8.67 -21.69
CA SER A 112 -18.50 -9.03 -23.10
C SER A 112 -18.65 -7.81 -24.02
N TRP A 113 -18.73 -6.60 -23.46
CA TRP A 113 -18.90 -5.36 -24.21
C TRP A 113 -17.65 -4.46 -24.13
N CYS A 114 -17.44 -3.66 -25.17
CA CYS A 114 -16.37 -2.69 -25.27
C CYS A 114 -16.86 -1.40 -25.96
N LEU A 115 -16.19 -0.26 -25.77
CA LEU A 115 -16.44 0.91 -26.60
C LEU A 115 -15.97 0.63 -28.04
N ALA A 116 -16.82 0.95 -29.01
CA ALA A 116 -16.47 0.87 -30.40
C ALA A 116 -15.36 1.88 -30.72
N SER A 117 -14.42 1.48 -31.57
CA SER A 117 -13.29 2.31 -31.99
C SER A 117 -13.34 2.67 -33.48
N GLU A 118 -14.14 1.95 -34.27
CA GLU A 118 -14.25 2.18 -35.70
C GLU A 118 -15.11 3.42 -35.98
N PRO A 119 -14.60 4.42 -36.73
CA PRO A 119 -15.35 5.63 -37.00
C PRO A 119 -16.55 5.36 -37.92
N TYR A 120 -17.66 6.04 -37.67
CA TYR A 120 -18.82 6.09 -38.56
C TYR A 120 -19.35 7.52 -38.71
N GLY A 121 -20.03 7.76 -39.84
CA GLY A 121 -20.78 8.99 -40.10
C GLY A 121 -19.99 10.28 -39.82
N ALA A 122 -20.64 11.22 -39.13
CA ALA A 122 -20.14 12.58 -38.88
C ALA A 122 -19.20 12.73 -37.67
N GLY A 123 -18.63 11.63 -37.15
CA GLY A 123 -17.60 11.67 -36.10
C GLY A 123 -17.87 10.81 -34.85
N GLY A 124 -18.81 9.86 -34.92
CA GLY A 124 -18.98 8.86 -33.87
C GLY A 124 -18.12 7.62 -34.13
N THR A 125 -18.04 6.72 -33.15
CA THR A 125 -17.43 5.39 -33.30
C THR A 125 -18.46 4.27 -33.03
N GLY A 126 -18.46 3.23 -33.88
CA GLY A 126 -19.54 2.25 -33.98
C GLY A 126 -19.55 1.50 -35.32
N SER A 127 -20.33 0.42 -35.38
CA SER A 127 -20.54 -0.41 -36.58
C SER A 127 -22.03 -0.52 -36.94
N PRO A 128 -22.74 0.61 -37.17
CA PRO A 128 -24.19 0.60 -37.38
C PRO A 128 -24.59 -0.25 -38.61
N GLY A 129 -25.48 -1.23 -38.39
CA GLY A 129 -25.95 -2.13 -39.45
C GLY A 129 -24.92 -3.17 -39.92
N ALA A 130 -23.81 -3.35 -39.19
CA ALA A 130 -22.76 -4.30 -39.51
C ALA A 130 -22.32 -5.09 -38.27
N ALA A 131 -21.55 -6.15 -38.51
CA ALA A 131 -20.94 -6.90 -37.41
C ALA A 131 -19.98 -6.03 -36.60
N ASN A 132 -20.07 -6.11 -35.28
CA ASN A 132 -19.09 -5.50 -34.39
C ASN A 132 -17.71 -6.12 -34.64
N PRO A 133 -16.63 -5.33 -34.68
CA PRO A 133 -15.28 -5.86 -34.57
C PRO A 133 -15.13 -6.72 -33.30
N ALA A 134 -14.16 -7.65 -33.30
CA ALA A 134 -13.82 -8.35 -32.07
C ALA A 134 -13.43 -7.35 -31.00
N CYS A 135 -14.01 -7.46 -29.80
CA CYS A 135 -13.48 -6.72 -28.66
C CYS A 135 -12.05 -7.21 -28.43
N VAL A 136 -11.09 -6.35 -28.72
CA VAL A 136 -9.68 -6.58 -28.42
C VAL A 136 -9.48 -5.93 -27.07
N GLY A 137 -9.54 -6.74 -26.00
CA GLY A 137 -9.59 -6.25 -24.62
C GLY A 137 -10.99 -5.75 -24.22
N GLY A 138 -11.40 -6.00 -22.98
CA GLY A 138 -12.49 -5.23 -22.34
C GLY A 138 -12.16 -3.73 -22.40
N PRO A 139 -13.06 -2.81 -21.99
CA PRO A 139 -13.12 -1.42 -22.44
C PRO A 139 -11.77 -0.80 -22.88
N ALA A 140 -11.63 -0.57 -24.19
CA ALA A 140 -10.57 0.23 -24.77
C ALA A 140 -10.89 1.72 -24.55
N GLY A 141 -10.05 2.37 -23.75
CA GLY A 141 -10.14 3.75 -23.29
C GLY A 141 -9.03 4.08 -22.28
N ASP A 142 -8.56 3.08 -21.54
CA ASP A 142 -7.54 3.23 -20.50
C ASP A 142 -6.16 2.87 -21.05
N THR A 143 -5.58 3.73 -21.90
CA THR A 143 -4.14 3.67 -22.13
C THR A 143 -3.43 4.45 -21.03
N CYS A 144 -2.39 3.86 -20.45
CA CYS A 144 -1.50 4.54 -19.52
C CYS A 144 -0.11 4.70 -20.15
N LEU A 145 0.72 5.55 -19.56
CA LEU A 145 2.06 5.88 -20.02
C LEU A 145 3.09 5.03 -19.27
N ASP A 146 3.82 4.22 -20.02
CA ASP A 146 5.04 3.57 -19.55
C ASP A 146 6.24 4.41 -20.00
N GLY A 147 6.71 5.25 -19.08
CA GLY A 147 7.54 6.41 -19.43
C GLY A 147 6.77 7.38 -20.34
N ASP A 148 7.23 7.54 -21.58
CA ASP A 148 6.56 8.38 -22.59
C ASP A 148 5.71 7.57 -23.59
N GLN A 149 5.67 6.23 -23.45
CA GLN A 149 4.98 5.37 -24.42
C GLN A 149 3.58 5.00 -23.91
N PRO A 150 2.51 5.34 -24.64
CA PRO A 150 1.19 4.86 -24.31
C PRO A 150 1.12 3.35 -24.58
N ARG A 151 0.69 2.59 -23.57
CA ARG A 151 0.35 1.17 -23.70
C ARG A 151 -0.92 0.85 -22.93
N GLU A 152 -1.46 -0.33 -23.19
CA GLU A 152 -2.54 -0.87 -22.39
C GLU A 152 -1.97 -1.38 -21.05
N PRO A 153 -2.64 -1.13 -19.90
CA PRO A 153 -2.29 -1.75 -18.63
C PRO A 153 -2.58 -3.25 -18.66
N VAL A 154 -1.66 -4.04 -18.09
CA VAL A 154 -1.83 -5.47 -17.83
C VAL A 154 -2.77 -5.62 -16.64
N ARG A 155 -3.96 -6.16 -16.89
CA ARG A 155 -5.05 -6.15 -15.90
C ARG A 155 -4.92 -7.35 -14.97
N PRO A 156 -5.07 -7.20 -13.64
CA PRO A 156 -5.11 -8.34 -12.74
C PRO A 156 -6.43 -9.10 -12.88
N GLY A 157 -6.35 -10.43 -12.92
CA GLY A 157 -7.47 -11.34 -12.71
C GLY A 157 -7.47 -11.94 -11.30
N PRO A 158 -8.46 -12.80 -10.97
CA PRO A 158 -8.54 -13.46 -9.67
C PRO A 158 -7.25 -14.18 -9.29
N GLY A 159 -6.68 -13.78 -8.15
CA GLY A 159 -5.43 -14.32 -7.60
C GLY A 159 -4.13 -13.74 -8.14
N ASP A 160 -4.16 -12.82 -9.12
CA ASP A 160 -2.95 -12.17 -9.65
C ASP A 160 -2.34 -11.14 -8.68
N LEU A 161 -3.14 -10.64 -7.73
CA LEU A 161 -2.72 -9.86 -6.57
C LEU A 161 -3.23 -10.55 -5.31
N VAL A 162 -2.38 -10.66 -4.29
CA VAL A 162 -2.72 -11.25 -2.99
C VAL A 162 -2.42 -10.25 -1.90
N ILE A 163 -3.37 -10.00 -0.99
CA ILE A 163 -3.14 -9.23 0.23
C ILE A 163 -2.27 -10.08 1.15
N THR A 164 -1.05 -9.62 1.42
CA THR A 164 -0.04 -10.40 2.17
C THR A 164 0.22 -9.89 3.57
N GLU A 165 -0.03 -8.62 3.85
CA GLU A 165 0.20 -8.07 5.19
C GLU A 165 -0.73 -6.87 5.44
N LEU A 166 -1.20 -6.69 6.68
CA LEU A 166 -2.04 -5.56 7.07
C LEU A 166 -1.79 -5.12 8.51
N MET A 167 -1.59 -3.83 8.72
CA MET A 167 -1.49 -3.17 10.02
C MET A 167 -2.76 -2.37 10.28
N ALA A 168 -3.65 -2.92 11.10
CA ALA A 168 -4.94 -2.30 11.42
C ALA A 168 -5.02 -1.74 12.85
N ASN A 169 -3.97 -1.86 13.65
CA ASN A 169 -3.94 -1.34 15.03
C ASN A 169 -2.50 -0.93 15.40
N PRO A 170 -1.95 0.11 14.74
CA PRO A 170 -0.60 0.60 15.02
C PRO A 170 -0.50 1.14 16.45
N ALA A 171 0.67 0.97 17.08
CA ALA A 171 0.93 1.44 18.45
C ALA A 171 2.00 2.53 18.52
N ALA A 172 2.88 2.61 17.52
CA ALA A 172 3.94 3.63 17.46
C ALA A 172 3.39 5.04 17.19
N VAL A 173 2.31 5.12 16.41
CA VAL A 173 1.54 6.34 16.13
C VAL A 173 0.07 6.13 16.48
N GLY A 174 -0.75 7.18 16.44
CA GLY A 174 -2.16 7.06 16.84
C GLY A 174 -2.98 6.38 15.75
N ASP A 175 -3.68 5.28 16.06
CA ASP A 175 -4.61 4.45 15.23
C ASP A 175 -5.18 5.00 13.90
N GLY A 176 -5.53 6.29 13.83
CA GLY A 176 -5.94 6.92 12.56
C GLY A 176 -4.79 7.23 11.59
N GLU A 177 -3.56 6.99 12.02
CA GLU A 177 -2.26 7.19 11.39
C GLU A 177 -1.44 5.91 11.62
N GLY A 178 -0.66 5.48 10.62
CA GLY A 178 0.14 4.24 10.69
C GLY A 178 -0.58 2.98 10.22
N GLU A 179 -1.79 3.09 9.68
CA GLU A 179 -2.48 1.95 9.04
C GLU A 179 -1.85 1.70 7.67
N TRP A 180 -1.58 0.44 7.33
CA TRP A 180 -1.05 0.07 6.03
C TRP A 180 -1.42 -1.36 5.63
N LEU A 181 -1.29 -1.66 4.35
CA LEU A 181 -1.42 -3.01 3.82
C LEU A 181 -0.48 -3.22 2.64
N GLU A 182 -0.15 -4.48 2.39
CA GLU A 182 0.72 -4.88 1.30
C GLU A 182 0.01 -5.84 0.34
N LEU A 183 0.22 -5.60 -0.95
CA LEU A 183 -0.20 -6.48 -2.04
C LEU A 183 1.02 -7.12 -2.67
N THR A 184 1.04 -8.45 -2.78
CA THR A 184 2.05 -9.18 -3.57
C THR A 184 1.46 -9.64 -4.89
N ALA A 185 2.15 -9.36 -5.99
CA ALA A 185 1.77 -9.85 -7.31
C ALA A 185 2.18 -11.31 -7.51
N THR A 186 1.28 -12.16 -8.00
CA THR A 186 1.59 -13.55 -8.39
C THR A 186 1.82 -13.70 -9.90
N ALA A 187 1.47 -12.66 -10.66
CA ALA A 187 1.72 -12.50 -12.09
C ALA A 187 2.11 -11.05 -12.39
N ASP A 188 2.72 -10.78 -13.56
CA ASP A 188 2.98 -9.40 -13.99
C ASP A 188 1.65 -8.67 -14.23
N VAL A 189 1.42 -7.56 -13.52
CA VAL A 189 0.20 -6.75 -13.59
C VAL A 189 0.52 -5.26 -13.57
N ASP A 190 -0.45 -4.42 -13.88
CA ASP A 190 -0.44 -2.99 -13.59
C ASP A 190 -1.50 -2.68 -12.53
N LEU A 191 -1.13 -1.89 -11.54
CA LEU A 191 -2.02 -1.45 -10.47
C LEU A 191 -2.97 -0.32 -10.92
N THR A 192 -2.81 0.21 -12.13
CA THR A 192 -3.70 1.25 -12.69
C THR A 192 -5.14 0.74 -12.78
N GLY A 193 -6.04 1.37 -12.02
CA GLY A 193 -7.47 1.03 -11.99
C GLY A 193 -7.82 -0.13 -11.05
N VAL A 194 -6.86 -0.62 -10.25
CA VAL A 194 -7.15 -1.58 -9.19
C VAL A 194 -8.01 -0.91 -8.11
N GLU A 195 -9.07 -1.59 -7.72
CA GLU A 195 -10.04 -1.14 -6.72
C GLU A 195 -9.68 -1.74 -5.36
N LEU A 196 -9.71 -0.93 -4.31
CA LEU A 196 -9.47 -1.34 -2.94
C LEU A 196 -10.66 -0.88 -2.08
N GLY A 197 -11.09 -1.73 -1.15
CA GLY A 197 -12.15 -1.35 -0.23
C GLY A 197 -12.44 -2.38 0.83
N ARG A 198 -13.54 -2.14 1.54
CA ARG A 198 -14.04 -2.99 2.63
C ARG A 198 -15.53 -3.24 2.43
N GLY A 199 -16.02 -4.38 2.90
CA GLY A 199 -17.41 -4.79 2.70
C GLY A 199 -17.72 -5.06 1.24
N ALA A 200 -18.45 -4.15 0.60
CA ALA A 200 -18.82 -4.22 -0.82
C ALA A 200 -18.57 -2.88 -1.56
N ASP A 201 -18.06 -1.88 -0.85
CA ASP A 201 -17.87 -0.53 -1.36
C ASP A 201 -16.41 -0.38 -1.81
N VAL A 202 -16.21 0.08 -3.04
CA VAL A 202 -14.88 0.53 -3.51
C VAL A 202 -14.57 1.86 -2.82
N GLU A 203 -13.51 1.90 -2.03
CA GLU A 203 -13.10 3.09 -1.27
C GLU A 203 -11.92 3.82 -1.93
N LEU A 204 -11.11 3.12 -2.73
CA LEU A 204 -9.97 3.68 -3.46
C LEU A 204 -9.80 3.00 -4.82
N THR A 205 -9.50 3.79 -5.86
CA THR A 205 -9.05 3.29 -7.17
C THR A 205 -7.61 3.74 -7.40
N LEU A 206 -6.69 2.77 -7.52
CA LEU A 206 -5.26 3.04 -7.63
C LEU A 206 -4.92 3.68 -8.98
N GLY A 207 -4.10 4.74 -8.95
CA GLY A 207 -3.68 5.47 -10.14
C GLY A 207 -4.79 6.29 -10.80
N GLU A 208 -5.95 6.50 -10.15
CA GLU A 208 -7.04 7.30 -10.71
C GLU A 208 -6.56 8.73 -11.05
N GLY A 209 -6.71 9.12 -12.32
CA GLY A 209 -6.29 10.43 -12.81
C GLY A 209 -4.79 10.59 -13.06
N ASP A 210 -3.96 9.58 -12.74
CA ASP A 210 -2.55 9.57 -13.12
C ASP A 210 -2.41 8.96 -14.52
N PRO A 211 -1.74 9.64 -15.48
CA PRO A 211 -1.57 9.10 -16.82
C PRO A 211 -0.59 7.93 -16.88
N ARG A 212 0.19 7.63 -15.83
CA ARG A 212 1.22 6.59 -15.84
C ARG A 212 0.67 5.19 -15.60
N CYS A 213 1.37 4.21 -16.14
CA CYS A 213 1.20 2.82 -15.74
C CYS A 213 1.93 2.57 -14.43
N PHE A 214 1.37 1.73 -13.57
CA PHE A 214 1.99 1.28 -12.32
C PHE A 214 2.28 -0.22 -12.39
N PRO A 215 3.32 -0.64 -13.13
CA PRO A 215 3.64 -2.06 -13.27
C PRO A 215 4.12 -2.63 -11.94
N LEU A 216 3.69 -3.86 -11.65
CA LEU A 216 4.14 -4.68 -10.54
C LEU A 216 4.44 -6.08 -11.09
N ALA A 217 5.71 -6.47 -11.08
CA ALA A 217 6.12 -7.77 -11.61
C ALA A 217 5.78 -8.91 -10.64
N ALA A 218 5.66 -10.13 -11.14
CA ALA A 218 5.42 -11.29 -10.30
C ALA A 218 6.48 -11.44 -9.19
N GLY A 219 6.02 -11.52 -7.94
CA GLY A 219 6.82 -11.57 -6.72
C GLY A 219 7.17 -10.19 -6.13
N GLU A 220 6.88 -9.09 -6.81
CA GLU A 220 7.01 -7.74 -6.27
C GLU A 220 5.82 -7.38 -5.38
N ARG A 221 6.04 -6.38 -4.52
CA ARG A 221 5.11 -5.91 -3.49
C ARG A 221 4.77 -4.45 -3.70
N ALA A 222 3.50 -4.11 -3.52
CA ALA A 222 3.04 -2.74 -3.41
C ALA A 222 2.62 -2.43 -1.97
N LEU A 223 3.19 -1.37 -1.40
CA LEU A 223 2.87 -0.87 -0.07
C LEU A 223 1.84 0.26 -0.17
N LEU A 224 0.73 0.12 0.56
CA LEU A 224 -0.29 1.15 0.65
C LEU A 224 -0.42 1.59 2.10
N ALA A 225 -0.43 2.89 2.37
CA ALA A 225 -0.38 3.41 3.74
C ALA A 225 -1.32 4.60 4.00
N LYS A 226 -1.54 4.89 5.29
CA LYS A 226 -2.30 6.04 5.77
C LYS A 226 -1.68 6.61 7.06
N PRO A 227 -1.20 7.87 7.07
CA PRO A 227 -0.92 8.70 5.90
C PRO A 227 0.34 8.23 5.15
N GLY A 228 0.68 8.89 4.04
CA GLY A 228 1.88 8.57 3.26
C GLY A 228 3.20 9.14 3.81
N ASP A 229 3.15 10.03 4.80
CA ASP A 229 4.35 10.69 5.35
C ASP A 229 4.98 9.85 6.47
N ALA A 230 6.23 9.44 6.25
CA ALA A 230 7.06 8.66 7.17
C ALA A 230 7.08 9.22 8.60
N ALA A 231 7.07 10.55 8.75
CA ALA A 231 7.10 11.21 10.07
C ALA A 231 5.81 11.04 10.88
N THR A 232 4.72 10.59 10.23
CA THR A 232 3.39 10.47 10.85
C THR A 232 2.79 9.07 10.74
N ASN A 233 3.37 8.19 9.92
CA ASN A 233 2.88 6.82 9.74
C ASN A 233 3.74 5.75 10.44
N GLY A 234 4.53 6.15 11.43
CA GLY A 234 5.37 5.25 12.22
C GLY A 234 6.66 4.83 11.50
N GLY A 235 7.18 5.67 10.59
CA GLY A 235 8.47 5.41 9.92
C GLY A 235 8.41 4.39 8.79
N LEU A 236 7.27 4.24 8.10
CA LEU A 236 7.16 3.33 6.96
C LEU A 236 8.10 3.76 5.80
N PRO A 237 8.59 2.79 5.00
CA PRO A 237 9.13 3.09 3.67
C PRO A 237 8.13 3.90 2.84
N GLU A 238 8.62 4.67 1.86
CA GLU A 238 7.74 5.43 0.95
C GLU A 238 6.67 4.51 0.35
N PRO A 239 5.37 4.76 0.57
CA PRO A 239 4.30 3.90 0.06
C PRO A 239 4.06 4.15 -1.43
N ASP A 240 3.62 3.12 -2.15
CA ASP A 240 3.25 3.22 -3.58
C ASP A 240 1.94 3.97 -3.77
N PHE A 241 0.99 3.80 -2.83
CA PHE A 241 -0.29 4.53 -2.80
C PHE A 241 -0.70 4.89 -1.37
N VAL A 242 -1.57 5.88 -1.25
CA VAL A 242 -2.15 6.31 0.03
C VAL A 242 -3.66 6.08 0.01
N PHE A 243 -4.21 5.56 1.09
CA PHE A 243 -5.65 5.41 1.29
C PHE A 243 -6.13 6.26 2.48
N ASP A 244 -7.42 6.61 2.49
CA ASP A 244 -8.01 7.48 3.54
C ASP A 244 -9.01 6.75 4.46
N PHE A 245 -9.43 5.53 4.10
CA PHE A 245 -10.29 4.71 4.96
C PHE A 245 -9.53 4.13 6.15
N SER A 246 -10.23 3.62 7.17
CA SER A 246 -9.59 2.94 8.31
C SER A 246 -9.76 1.43 8.20
N LEU A 247 -8.71 0.69 8.52
CA LEU A 247 -8.83 -0.71 8.83
C LEU A 247 -9.51 -0.86 10.20
N VAL A 248 -10.14 -2.00 10.45
CA VAL A 248 -10.94 -2.21 11.67
C VAL A 248 -10.14 -3.08 12.63
N ASN A 249 -9.83 -2.63 13.84
CA ASN A 249 -8.95 -3.34 14.78
C ASN A 249 -9.57 -4.65 15.32
N THR A 250 -10.88 -4.82 15.14
CA THR A 250 -11.62 -6.02 15.56
C THR A 250 -11.83 -6.95 14.38
N SER A 251 -13.08 -7.31 14.06
CA SER A 251 -13.36 -8.07 12.85
C SER A 251 -13.52 -7.12 11.68
N GLY A 252 -12.74 -7.36 10.63
CA GLY A 252 -12.71 -6.55 9.43
C GLY A 252 -12.48 -7.39 8.18
N ASP A 253 -12.56 -6.72 7.05
CA ASP A 253 -12.27 -7.30 5.75
C ASP A 253 -11.66 -6.24 4.85
N VAL A 254 -10.83 -6.67 3.91
CA VAL A 254 -10.26 -5.85 2.85
C VAL A 254 -10.36 -6.65 1.56
N PHE A 255 -10.75 -6.01 0.47
CA PHE A 255 -10.75 -6.62 -0.85
C PHE A 255 -9.93 -5.79 -1.83
N VAL A 256 -9.34 -6.51 -2.79
CA VAL A 256 -8.80 -5.97 -4.03
C VAL A 256 -9.70 -6.42 -5.16
N GLY A 257 -10.09 -5.49 -6.02
CA GLY A 257 -10.94 -5.72 -7.17
C GLY A 257 -10.39 -5.05 -8.42
N TYR A 258 -11.02 -5.34 -9.54
CA TYR A 258 -10.78 -4.64 -10.79
C TYR A 258 -12.06 -4.61 -11.61
N ARG A 259 -12.61 -3.39 -11.83
CA ARG A 259 -13.86 -3.18 -12.58
C ARG A 259 -15.02 -4.04 -12.06
N GLY A 260 -15.15 -4.12 -10.74
CA GLY A 260 -16.19 -4.92 -10.07
C GLY A 260 -15.95 -6.43 -10.02
N GLU A 261 -14.88 -6.96 -10.63
CA GLU A 261 -14.44 -8.34 -10.42
C GLU A 261 -13.56 -8.42 -9.17
N LEU A 262 -13.82 -9.41 -8.31
CA LEU A 262 -13.00 -9.66 -7.13
C LEU A 262 -11.68 -10.29 -7.55
N VAL A 263 -10.57 -9.62 -7.24
CA VAL A 263 -9.21 -10.16 -7.45
C VAL A 263 -8.80 -10.99 -6.24
N ASP A 264 -8.96 -10.42 -5.04
CA ASP A 264 -8.62 -11.06 -3.78
C ASP A 264 -9.38 -10.44 -2.60
N ARG A 265 -9.54 -11.18 -1.50
CA ARG A 265 -10.13 -10.69 -0.27
C ARG A 265 -9.50 -11.37 0.93
N VAL A 266 -9.30 -10.61 1.99
CA VAL A 266 -9.01 -11.16 3.32
C VAL A 266 -10.10 -10.74 4.30
N THR A 267 -10.44 -11.65 5.21
CA THR A 267 -11.22 -11.33 6.41
C THR A 267 -10.39 -11.69 7.64
N TYR A 268 -10.49 -10.90 8.70
CA TYR A 268 -9.79 -11.16 9.96
C TYR A 268 -10.71 -10.88 11.16
N THR A 269 -10.40 -11.49 12.30
CA THR A 269 -11.26 -11.46 13.50
C THR A 269 -10.78 -10.47 14.56
N SER A 270 -9.48 -10.16 14.56
CA SER A 270 -8.83 -9.16 15.40
C SER A 270 -7.49 -8.76 14.80
N ALA A 271 -7.07 -7.51 14.99
CA ALA A 271 -5.71 -7.07 14.73
C ALA A 271 -4.92 -6.93 16.05
N PRO A 272 -3.66 -7.42 16.12
CA PRO A 272 -2.84 -7.26 17.30
C PRO A 272 -2.40 -5.79 17.49
N ASP A 273 -2.18 -5.40 18.75
CA ASP A 273 -1.69 -4.06 19.09
C ASP A 273 -0.22 -3.92 18.73
N GLY A 274 0.10 -2.94 17.89
CA GLY A 274 1.45 -2.65 17.42
C GLY A 274 2.07 -3.74 16.54
N ALA A 275 1.25 -4.60 15.94
CA ALA A 275 1.75 -5.64 15.03
C ALA A 275 0.80 -5.84 13.84
N ALA A 276 1.38 -6.02 12.66
CA ALA A 276 0.65 -6.40 11.47
C ALA A 276 0.17 -7.85 11.57
N LEU A 277 -0.94 -8.17 10.91
CA LEU A 277 -1.22 -9.54 10.50
C LEU A 277 -0.47 -9.79 9.20
N GLN A 278 0.35 -10.84 9.16
CA GLN A 278 1.06 -11.28 7.96
C GLN A 278 0.55 -12.66 7.51
N LEU A 279 0.44 -12.83 6.19
CA LEU A 279 0.27 -14.12 5.55
C LEU A 279 1.61 -14.86 5.56
N SER A 280 1.62 -16.15 5.91
CA SER A 280 2.84 -16.97 5.88
C SER A 280 3.50 -16.90 4.50
N ALA A 281 4.82 -16.71 4.44
CA ALA A 281 5.54 -16.58 3.17
C ALA A 281 5.42 -17.81 2.23
N ASP A 282 5.10 -18.98 2.78
CA ASP A 282 4.83 -20.20 2.00
C ASP A 282 3.35 -20.39 1.62
N ALA A 283 2.51 -19.36 1.84
CA ALA A 283 1.08 -19.36 1.62
C ALA A 283 0.58 -18.19 0.72
N ILE A 284 1.46 -17.56 -0.07
CA ILE A 284 1.10 -16.48 -1.01
C ILE A 284 0.22 -17.03 -2.16
N ASP A 285 -1.08 -17.11 -1.90
CA ASP A 285 -2.12 -17.61 -2.81
C ASP A 285 -3.49 -17.09 -2.33
N ALA A 286 -4.33 -16.64 -3.26
CA ALA A 286 -5.63 -16.02 -2.97
C ALA A 286 -6.72 -16.96 -2.42
N ALA A 287 -6.45 -18.27 -2.33
CA ALA A 287 -7.32 -19.19 -1.60
C ALA A 287 -6.72 -19.59 -0.24
N LEU A 288 -5.40 -19.52 -0.08
CA LEU A 288 -4.74 -19.77 1.19
C LEU A 288 -4.83 -18.58 2.15
N ASN A 289 -4.87 -17.36 1.62
CA ASN A 289 -5.08 -16.15 2.43
C ASN A 289 -6.52 -16.01 2.97
N ASP A 290 -7.47 -16.78 2.46
CA ASP A 290 -8.82 -16.94 3.03
C ASP A 290 -8.81 -17.82 4.31
N ASP A 291 -7.76 -18.61 4.54
CA ASP A 291 -7.61 -19.46 5.72
C ASP A 291 -6.92 -18.68 6.84
N GLU A 292 -7.64 -18.39 7.94
CA GLU A 292 -7.12 -17.72 9.12
C GLU A 292 -5.88 -18.45 9.71
N ALA A 293 -5.72 -19.76 9.47
CA ALA A 293 -4.54 -20.51 9.90
C ALA A 293 -3.25 -20.18 9.12
N SER A 294 -3.37 -19.55 7.95
CA SER A 294 -2.24 -19.07 7.15
C SER A 294 -1.71 -17.72 7.64
N TRP A 295 -2.40 -17.07 8.57
CA TRP A 295 -2.04 -15.76 9.09
C TRP A 295 -1.48 -15.84 10.51
N CYS A 296 -0.54 -14.95 10.81
CA CYS A 296 0.02 -14.77 12.14
C CYS A 296 0.39 -13.31 12.39
N PRO A 297 0.53 -12.87 13.66
CA PRO A 297 1.15 -11.59 13.96
C PRO A 297 2.58 -11.52 13.43
N ALA A 298 2.95 -10.39 12.85
CA ALA A 298 4.33 -10.10 12.50
C ALA A 298 5.18 -9.91 13.76
N ILE A 299 6.48 -10.19 13.63
CA ILE A 299 7.45 -10.17 14.74
C ILE A 299 8.68 -9.29 14.47
N THR A 300 8.81 -8.80 13.24
CA THR A 300 9.96 -7.99 12.82
C THR A 300 9.65 -6.52 13.10
N PRO A 301 10.44 -5.79 13.89
CA PRO A 301 10.23 -4.36 14.08
C PRO A 301 10.54 -3.59 12.80
N TYR A 302 9.77 -2.54 12.55
CA TYR A 302 10.03 -1.55 11.51
C TYR A 302 9.82 -0.12 12.06
N GLY A 303 10.40 0.86 11.37
CA GLY A 303 10.16 2.28 11.65
C GLY A 303 10.33 2.63 13.13
N ASP A 304 9.29 3.23 13.71
CA ASP A 304 9.26 3.70 15.10
C ASP A 304 8.98 2.60 16.15
N GLY A 305 8.89 1.33 15.75
CA GLY A 305 8.85 0.16 16.66
C GLY A 305 7.61 -0.73 16.59
N ASP A 306 6.67 -0.48 15.68
CA ASP A 306 5.62 -1.46 15.37
C ASP A 306 6.21 -2.68 14.65
N LEU A 307 5.51 -3.82 14.68
CA LEU A 307 5.96 -5.08 14.08
C LEU A 307 5.30 -5.33 12.72
N GLY A 308 6.09 -5.65 11.71
CA GLY A 308 5.68 -5.85 10.32
C GLY A 308 6.87 -5.92 9.37
N THR A 309 6.61 -6.30 8.12
CA THR A 309 7.63 -6.41 7.06
C THR A 309 7.32 -5.55 5.83
N PRO A 310 7.04 -4.23 5.96
CA PRO A 310 6.67 -3.40 4.83
C PRO A 310 7.75 -3.41 3.73
N ARG A 311 7.38 -3.77 2.51
CA ARG A 311 8.26 -3.98 1.33
C ARG A 311 9.25 -5.15 1.45
N ALA A 312 9.12 -6.00 2.45
CA ALA A 312 9.95 -7.17 2.66
C ALA A 312 9.13 -8.46 2.62
N GLU A 313 9.80 -9.62 2.57
CA GLU A 313 9.10 -10.90 2.65
C GLU A 313 8.68 -11.19 4.09
N ASN A 314 7.42 -11.56 4.28
CA ASN A 314 6.87 -12.01 5.56
C ASN A 314 7.65 -13.21 6.14
N ALA A 315 7.52 -13.45 7.44
CA ALA A 315 8.02 -14.69 8.02
C ALA A 315 7.07 -15.88 7.73
N VAL A 316 7.59 -17.10 7.85
CA VAL A 316 6.74 -18.31 7.84
C VAL A 316 6.03 -18.44 9.18
N CYS A 317 4.70 -18.51 9.16
CA CYS A 317 3.91 -18.62 10.38
C CYS A 317 4.22 -19.91 11.14
N GLY A 318 4.25 -19.80 12.48
CA GLY A 318 4.58 -20.94 13.36
C GLY A 318 6.05 -21.34 13.35
N GLN A 319 6.94 -20.55 12.75
CA GLN A 319 8.40 -20.64 12.92
C GLN A 319 8.97 -19.51 13.79
N GLU A 320 8.12 -18.81 14.55
CA GLU A 320 8.53 -17.78 15.51
C GLU A 320 9.55 -18.35 16.52
N PRO A 321 10.61 -17.59 16.85
CA PRO A 321 11.55 -18.02 17.87
C PRO A 321 10.84 -18.20 19.22
N PRO A 322 11.22 -19.20 20.04
CA PRO A 322 10.76 -19.31 21.41
C PRO A 322 10.98 -18.01 22.20
N PRO A 323 10.13 -17.69 23.20
CA PRO A 323 10.29 -16.49 24.00
C PRO A 323 11.71 -16.32 24.56
N GLY A 324 12.32 -15.16 24.31
CA GLY A 324 13.69 -14.85 24.70
C GLY A 324 14.78 -15.34 23.73
N GLN A 325 14.39 -15.85 22.56
CA GLN A 325 15.30 -16.15 21.45
C GLN A 325 15.08 -15.17 20.31
N CYS A 326 16.16 -14.86 19.60
CA CYS A 326 16.16 -14.05 18.40
C CYS A 326 15.81 -14.91 17.19
N ASP A 327 15.14 -14.32 16.20
CA ASP A 327 15.05 -14.92 14.88
C ASP A 327 16.29 -14.56 14.05
N ASP A 328 17.07 -15.55 13.63
CA ASP A 328 18.18 -15.39 12.69
C ASP A 328 17.83 -16.05 11.35
N ASN A 329 17.06 -15.32 10.55
CA ASN A 329 16.61 -15.76 9.23
C ASN A 329 15.79 -17.07 9.28
N GLY A 330 14.78 -17.13 10.16
CA GLY A 330 13.93 -18.29 10.38
C GLY A 330 14.57 -19.36 11.25
N GLN A 331 15.66 -19.05 11.96
CA GLN A 331 16.31 -19.96 12.90
C GLN A 331 16.42 -19.30 14.28
N PRO A 332 15.83 -19.91 15.32
CA PRO A 332 15.96 -19.36 16.66
C PRO A 332 17.40 -19.47 17.17
N ARG A 333 17.92 -18.36 17.71
CA ARG A 333 19.22 -18.30 18.39
C ARG A 333 19.10 -17.54 19.71
N ASP A 334 20.01 -17.79 20.64
CA ASP A 334 20.08 -16.97 21.85
C ASP A 334 20.64 -15.57 21.50
N PRO A 335 20.17 -14.49 22.16
CA PRO A 335 20.77 -13.17 22.03
C PRO A 335 22.26 -13.18 22.40
N VAL A 336 23.06 -12.49 21.60
CA VAL A 336 24.49 -12.28 21.80
C VAL A 336 24.66 -11.02 22.64
N ALA A 337 24.80 -11.18 23.95
CA ALA A 337 25.01 -10.06 24.85
C ALA A 337 26.37 -9.36 24.59
N PRO A 338 26.44 -8.02 24.65
CA PRO A 338 27.70 -7.30 24.59
C PRO A 338 28.55 -7.56 25.85
N THR A 339 29.86 -7.45 25.70
CA THR A 339 30.83 -7.47 26.78
C THR A 339 31.59 -6.13 26.85
N PRO A 340 32.26 -5.80 27.97
CA PRO A 340 33.02 -4.56 28.08
C PRO A 340 34.04 -4.42 26.93
N GLY A 341 33.94 -3.32 26.20
CA GLY A 341 34.74 -3.03 25.02
C GLY A 341 34.06 -3.31 23.67
N ASP A 342 32.91 -4.01 23.62
CA ASP A 342 32.13 -4.27 22.40
C ASP A 342 31.30 -3.06 21.94
N LEU A 343 31.12 -2.07 22.82
CA LEU A 343 30.37 -0.84 22.59
C LEU A 343 31.12 0.33 23.25
N VAL A 344 31.12 1.49 22.60
CA VAL A 344 31.74 2.73 23.10
C VAL A 344 30.73 3.88 22.97
N ILE A 345 30.57 4.68 24.02
CA ILE A 345 29.91 5.99 23.94
C ILE A 345 30.83 6.92 23.15
N SER A 346 30.44 7.28 21.93
CA SER A 346 31.28 8.02 20.98
C SER A 346 31.02 9.52 20.99
N GLU A 347 29.77 9.95 21.17
CA GLU A 347 29.41 11.36 21.11
C GLU A 347 28.11 11.63 21.88
N PHE A 348 27.95 12.82 22.46
CA PHE A 348 26.68 13.21 23.08
C PHE A 348 26.44 14.73 23.06
N MET A 349 25.17 15.13 22.98
CA MET A 349 24.71 16.52 23.05
C MET A 349 23.85 16.73 24.29
N ALA A 350 24.43 17.35 25.32
CA ALA A 350 23.69 17.66 26.54
C ALA A 350 22.92 18.99 26.48
N ASN A 351 23.38 19.97 25.69
CA ASN A 351 22.87 21.35 25.69
C ASN A 351 22.64 21.86 24.25
N PRO A 352 21.61 21.38 23.54
CA PRO A 352 21.30 21.82 22.18
C PRO A 352 20.92 23.32 22.13
N ASP A 353 21.16 23.99 20.99
CA ASP A 353 20.80 25.42 20.78
C ASP A 353 19.81 25.61 19.62
N ALA A 354 19.79 24.69 18.64
CA ALA A 354 18.89 24.74 17.51
C ALA A 354 17.40 24.56 17.91
N VAL A 355 17.16 23.72 18.92
CA VAL A 355 15.83 23.44 19.50
C VAL A 355 15.88 23.52 21.02
N THR A 356 14.78 23.18 21.71
CA THR A 356 14.79 23.20 23.17
C THR A 356 15.68 22.09 23.73
N ASP A 357 16.27 22.35 24.90
CA ASP A 357 17.04 21.39 25.70
C ASP A 357 16.31 20.04 25.84
N ALA A 358 14.99 20.05 26.08
CA ALA A 358 14.22 18.82 26.27
C ALA A 358 13.97 18.01 24.97
N ASP A 359 14.18 18.62 23.80
CA ASP A 359 13.87 18.02 22.50
C ASP A 359 15.13 17.61 21.72
N GLY A 360 16.24 18.34 21.88
CA GLY A 360 17.46 18.17 21.08
C GLY A 360 18.60 17.37 21.74
N GLU A 361 18.40 16.78 22.93
CA GLU A 361 19.44 15.94 23.53
C GLU A 361 19.55 14.59 22.80
N TRP A 362 20.78 14.14 22.60
CA TRP A 362 21.08 12.85 22.00
C TRP A 362 22.42 12.27 22.49
N LEU A 363 22.56 10.96 22.30
CA LEU A 363 23.70 10.12 22.66
C LEU A 363 23.99 9.19 21.48
N GLU A 364 25.26 9.02 21.15
CA GLU A 364 25.70 8.07 20.14
C GLU A 364 26.55 6.96 20.77
N LEU A 365 26.27 5.72 20.34
CA LEU A 365 27.02 4.53 20.71
C LEU A 365 27.65 3.93 19.44
N ARG A 366 28.96 3.68 19.45
CA ARG A 366 29.66 2.95 18.40
C ARG A 366 29.89 1.50 18.80
N ALA A 367 29.39 0.56 18.01
CA ALA A 367 29.70 -0.85 18.16
C ALA A 367 31.11 -1.17 17.65
N THR A 368 31.89 -1.93 18.42
CA THR A 368 33.23 -2.41 18.03
C THR A 368 33.26 -3.91 17.75
N ALA A 369 32.19 -4.62 18.12
CA ALA A 369 31.93 -6.02 17.84
C ALA A 369 30.47 -6.20 17.45
N ASP A 370 30.11 -7.40 16.97
CA ASP A 370 28.72 -7.71 16.69
C ASP A 370 28.02 -8.25 17.96
N PHE A 371 26.94 -7.62 18.42
CA PHE A 371 26.09 -8.09 19.52
C PHE A 371 24.60 -7.79 19.23
N ASP A 372 23.70 -8.13 20.14
CA ASP A 372 22.29 -7.73 20.09
C ASP A 372 22.00 -6.75 21.23
N LEU A 373 21.11 -5.77 21.01
CA LEU A 373 20.76 -4.77 22.02
C LEU A 373 19.86 -5.31 23.14
N ASN A 374 19.34 -6.53 23.00
CA ASN A 374 18.49 -7.15 24.02
C ASN A 374 19.21 -7.22 25.38
N GLY A 375 18.50 -6.83 26.43
CA GLY A 375 19.02 -6.80 27.79
C GLY A 375 19.92 -5.60 28.09
N LEU A 376 20.20 -4.73 27.11
CA LEU A 376 20.98 -3.51 27.32
C LEU A 376 20.16 -2.49 28.11
N ARG A 377 20.82 -1.75 28.99
CA ARG A 377 20.22 -0.80 29.92
C ARG A 377 21.00 0.50 29.89
N LEU A 378 20.31 1.63 29.96
CA LEU A 378 20.93 2.95 30.05
C LEU A 378 20.53 3.65 31.34
N ALA A 379 21.49 4.30 31.99
CA ALA A 379 21.25 5.07 33.21
C ALA A 379 22.21 6.25 33.36
N LYS A 380 21.87 7.16 34.29
CA LYS A 380 22.71 8.32 34.63
C LYS A 380 23.76 8.03 35.70
N THR A 381 23.62 6.91 36.40
CA THR A 381 24.63 6.39 37.33
C THR A 381 24.77 4.89 37.16
N GLU A 382 25.98 4.36 37.37
CA GLU A 382 26.22 2.91 37.33
C GLU A 382 25.30 2.15 38.30
N ALA A 383 25.01 2.72 39.48
CA ALA A 383 24.13 2.10 40.47
C ALA A 383 22.68 1.96 39.99
N ASP A 384 22.22 2.87 39.12
CA ASP A 384 20.84 2.88 38.63
C ASP A 384 20.61 1.87 37.50
N LEU A 385 21.67 1.34 36.86
CA LEU A 385 21.58 0.31 35.81
C LEU A 385 20.78 -0.92 36.27
N ALA A 386 20.93 -1.33 37.53
CA ALA A 386 20.20 -2.47 38.09
C ALA A 386 18.66 -2.27 38.10
N SER A 387 18.20 -1.02 38.06
CA SER A 387 16.78 -0.64 38.06
C SER A 387 16.28 -0.04 36.74
N ALA A 388 17.18 0.21 35.78
CA ALA A 388 16.83 0.70 34.45
C ALA A 388 16.08 -0.38 33.65
N SER A 389 15.19 0.08 32.77
CA SER A 389 14.50 -0.80 31.81
C SER A 389 15.52 -1.45 30.87
N GLU A 390 15.28 -2.71 30.56
CA GLU A 390 16.01 -3.41 29.50
C GLU A 390 15.39 -3.06 28.16
N LEU A 391 16.25 -2.88 27.15
CA LEU A 391 15.83 -2.99 25.76
C LEU A 391 15.47 -4.45 25.52
N ASP A 392 14.23 -4.71 25.10
CA ASP A 392 13.74 -6.04 24.78
C ASP A 392 12.97 -5.96 23.47
N ASP A 393 13.46 -6.69 22.47
CA ASP A 393 12.91 -6.70 21.12
C ASP A 393 12.85 -8.15 20.60
N PRO A 394 11.69 -8.63 20.13
CA PRO A 394 11.51 -10.03 19.72
C PRO A 394 12.34 -10.44 18.50
N ALA A 395 12.74 -9.51 17.62
CA ALA A 395 13.61 -9.83 16.48
C ALA A 395 15.10 -9.81 16.85
N CYS A 396 15.41 -9.36 18.07
CA CYS A 396 16.72 -8.98 18.52
C CYS A 396 17.42 -7.98 17.61
N LEU A 397 17.44 -6.72 18.05
CA LEU A 397 18.09 -5.60 17.37
C LEU A 397 19.59 -5.86 17.21
N ARG A 398 19.95 -6.53 16.11
CA ARG A 398 21.30 -6.98 15.80
C ARG A 398 22.15 -5.78 15.40
N VAL A 399 23.29 -5.64 16.06
CA VAL A 399 24.29 -4.61 15.76
C VAL A 399 25.57 -5.28 15.29
N THR A 400 26.19 -4.69 14.28
CA THR A 400 27.43 -5.14 13.66
C THR A 400 28.56 -4.17 13.97
N ALA A 401 29.79 -4.68 14.02
CA ALA A 401 30.97 -3.89 14.32
C ALA A 401 31.11 -2.70 13.34
N GLY A 402 31.28 -1.50 13.89
CA GLY A 402 31.40 -0.24 13.16
C GLY A 402 30.09 0.53 12.98
N GLN A 403 28.93 -0.04 13.34
CA GLN A 403 27.68 0.71 13.36
C GLN A 403 27.67 1.77 14.48
N HIS A 404 27.05 2.90 14.17
CA HIS A 404 26.75 3.97 15.12
C HIS A 404 25.25 3.92 15.40
N LEU A 405 24.88 3.93 16.67
CA LEU A 405 23.51 3.92 17.14
C LEU A 405 23.20 5.29 17.74
N LEU A 406 22.24 5.99 17.15
CA LEU A 406 21.80 7.30 17.59
C LEU A 406 20.59 7.17 18.50
N LEU A 407 20.73 7.65 19.73
CA LEU A 407 19.66 7.74 20.72
C LEU A 407 19.27 9.19 20.95
N ALA A 408 18.00 9.54 20.82
CA ALA A 408 17.55 10.92 20.97
C ALA A 408 16.26 11.07 21.78
N LYS A 409 16.01 12.27 22.33
CA LYS A 409 14.77 12.59 23.05
C LYS A 409 13.52 12.55 22.17
N LYS A 410 13.71 12.82 20.88
CA LYS A 410 12.69 12.95 19.84
C LYS A 410 13.21 12.32 18.56
N SER A 411 12.41 11.45 17.93
CA SER A 411 12.73 10.85 16.63
C SER A 411 12.41 11.79 15.45
N ASP A 412 11.38 12.65 15.59
CA ASP A 412 10.99 13.60 14.55
C ASP A 412 12.06 14.67 14.30
N ALA A 413 12.67 14.62 13.12
CA ALA A 413 13.70 15.53 12.63
C ALA A 413 13.26 17.01 12.70
N ALA A 414 11.96 17.32 12.53
CA ALA A 414 11.46 18.69 12.60
C ALA A 414 11.40 19.24 14.03
N VAL A 415 11.48 18.37 15.04
CA VAL A 415 11.40 18.73 16.47
C VAL A 415 12.77 18.61 17.15
N ASN A 416 13.62 17.69 16.71
CA ASN A 416 14.90 17.38 17.34
C ASN A 416 16.11 18.17 16.80
N GLY A 417 15.86 19.15 15.91
CA GLY A 417 16.91 20.00 15.33
C GLY A 417 17.55 19.42 14.07
N GLY A 418 16.86 18.52 13.37
CA GLY A 418 17.30 17.95 12.10
C GLY A 418 18.30 16.80 12.26
N LEU A 419 18.18 15.98 13.30
CA LEU A 419 18.94 14.74 13.43
C LEU A 419 18.63 13.78 12.25
N PRO A 420 19.58 12.92 11.85
CA PRO A 420 19.28 11.79 10.99
C PRO A 420 18.33 10.80 11.69
N PRO A 421 17.85 9.75 10.99
CA PRO A 421 16.99 8.73 11.59
C PRO A 421 17.54 8.23 12.94
N VAL A 422 16.70 8.28 13.96
CA VAL A 422 17.05 7.92 15.35
C VAL A 422 16.78 6.43 15.54
N ASP A 423 17.76 5.69 16.06
CA ASP A 423 17.64 4.24 16.25
C ASP A 423 16.85 3.86 17.49
N LEU A 424 17.03 4.60 18.59
CA LEU A 424 16.34 4.32 19.87
C LEU A 424 15.99 5.61 20.64
N PRO A 425 14.93 5.59 21.46
CA PRO A 425 14.63 6.71 22.34
C PRO A 425 15.65 6.83 23.47
N LEU A 426 16.09 8.06 23.78
CA LEU A 426 16.90 8.36 24.96
C LEU A 426 16.00 8.45 26.22
N PRO A 427 16.13 7.53 27.19
CA PRO A 427 15.12 7.38 28.26
C PRO A 427 15.22 8.42 29.38
N PHE A 428 16.27 9.24 29.39
CA PHE A 428 16.49 10.31 30.37
C PHE A 428 16.95 11.58 29.68
N SER A 429 17.00 12.68 30.43
CA SER A 429 17.64 13.92 29.98
C SER A 429 19.06 13.99 30.52
N LEU A 430 19.95 14.51 29.69
CA LEU A 430 21.29 14.88 30.07
C LEU A 430 21.20 16.20 30.88
N THR A 431 22.24 16.55 31.62
CA THR A 431 22.26 17.86 32.29
C THR A 431 23.39 18.71 31.78
N ASN A 432 23.19 20.02 31.77
CA ASN A 432 24.20 20.97 31.29
C ASN A 432 25.34 21.20 32.30
N SER A 433 25.28 20.48 33.42
CA SER A 433 26.22 20.46 34.55
C SER A 433 26.75 19.05 34.76
N ALA A 434 27.37 18.79 35.91
CA ALA A 434 28.00 17.51 36.16
C ALA A 434 26.99 16.34 36.10
N ASP A 435 27.32 15.33 35.31
CA ASP A 435 26.46 14.18 35.05
C ASP A 435 27.26 12.94 34.62
N GLY A 436 26.55 11.84 34.37
CA GLY A 436 27.12 10.66 33.74
C GLY A 436 26.13 9.93 32.83
N ILE A 437 26.68 9.10 31.96
CA ILE A 437 25.97 8.24 31.01
C ILE A 437 26.58 6.86 31.14
N PHE A 438 25.76 5.86 31.46
CA PHE A 438 26.21 4.50 31.70
C PHE A 438 25.35 3.53 30.90
N VAL A 439 26.01 2.57 30.26
CA VAL A 439 25.42 1.48 29.48
C VAL A 439 25.79 0.16 30.12
N GLY A 440 24.80 -0.69 30.40
CA GLY A 440 25.00 -1.97 31.07
C GLY A 440 24.19 -3.09 30.44
N HIS A 441 24.54 -4.34 30.79
CA HIS A 441 23.79 -5.54 30.45
C HIS A 441 23.72 -6.46 31.68
N GLY A 442 22.51 -6.68 32.21
CA GLY A 442 22.33 -7.31 33.52
C GLY A 442 23.04 -6.54 34.64
N GLU A 443 23.96 -7.19 35.37
CA GLU A 443 24.81 -6.55 36.40
C GLU A 443 26.16 -6.06 35.85
N THR A 444 26.40 -6.20 34.54
CA THR A 444 27.70 -5.87 33.93
C THR A 444 27.65 -4.45 33.35
N LEU A 445 28.56 -3.58 33.79
CA LEU A 445 28.83 -2.31 33.11
C LEU A 445 29.52 -2.61 31.78
N ILE A 446 28.96 -2.12 30.67
CA ILE A 446 29.53 -2.27 29.32
C ILE A 446 30.41 -1.08 29.00
N ASP A 447 29.90 0.14 29.21
CA ASP A 447 30.64 1.38 29.05
C ASP A 447 30.01 2.52 29.90
N GLY A 448 30.78 3.55 30.23
CA GLY A 448 30.25 4.72 30.91
C GLY A 448 31.19 5.91 30.91
N VAL A 449 30.61 7.10 30.76
CA VAL A 449 31.34 8.38 30.76
C VAL A 449 30.74 9.34 31.78
N THR A 450 31.60 10.15 32.39
CA THR A 450 31.21 11.29 33.23
C THR A 450 31.75 12.60 32.67
N TYR A 451 31.04 13.70 32.93
CA TYR A 451 31.45 15.03 32.51
C TYR A 451 31.05 16.08 33.56
N ALA A 452 31.81 17.16 33.69
CA ALA A 452 31.55 18.21 34.68
C ALA A 452 30.56 19.29 34.20
N SER A 453 30.48 19.50 32.88
CA SER A 453 29.53 20.42 32.24
C SER A 453 29.42 20.18 30.74
N SER A 454 28.32 20.62 30.13
CA SER A 454 28.25 20.76 28.67
C SER A 454 29.30 21.75 28.13
N GLN A 455 29.81 21.54 26.91
CA GLN A 455 30.90 22.34 26.31
C GLN A 455 30.44 23.66 25.66
N GLY A 456 29.19 24.05 25.89
CA GLY A 456 28.55 25.22 25.28
C GLY A 456 27.13 24.90 24.86
N ALA A 457 26.38 25.91 24.42
CA ALA A 457 25.10 25.68 23.75
C ALA A 457 25.37 25.27 22.30
N GLY A 458 24.71 24.21 21.84
CA GLY A 458 24.77 23.69 20.47
C GLY A 458 26.08 23.00 20.12
N VAL A 459 26.83 22.47 21.10
CA VAL A 459 28.11 21.78 20.86
C VAL A 459 28.13 20.43 21.56
N ALA A 460 28.19 19.35 20.77
CA ALA A 460 28.37 18.00 21.27
C ALA A 460 29.81 17.77 21.76
N VAL A 461 29.97 16.75 22.60
CA VAL A 461 31.28 16.27 23.07
C VAL A 461 31.61 14.99 22.31
N SER A 462 32.67 15.03 21.51
CA SER A 462 33.06 13.95 20.60
C SER A 462 34.32 13.24 21.10
N LEU A 463 34.30 11.91 21.06
CA LEU A 463 35.46 11.07 21.35
C LEU A 463 36.32 10.92 20.09
N ASP A 464 37.64 10.98 20.23
CA ASP A 464 38.54 10.65 19.13
C ASP A 464 38.25 9.24 18.58
N PRO A 465 38.08 9.05 17.25
CA PRO A 465 37.67 7.76 16.67
C PRO A 465 38.66 6.61 16.93
N GLY A 466 39.92 6.92 17.26
CA GLY A 466 40.95 5.96 17.63
C GLY A 466 40.95 5.52 19.10
N ALA A 467 40.11 6.12 19.95
CA ALA A 467 40.01 5.81 21.37
C ALA A 467 39.20 4.52 21.62
N SER A 468 39.50 3.86 22.75
CA SER A 468 38.78 2.66 23.21
C SER A 468 37.77 2.98 24.32
N ALA A 469 36.91 2.02 24.66
CA ALA A 469 35.99 2.08 25.81
C ALA A 469 36.68 2.24 27.19
N ALA A 470 38.02 2.13 27.25
CA ALA A 470 38.76 2.36 28.49
C ALA A 470 39.37 3.77 28.54
N ASP A 471 39.38 4.48 27.41
CA ASP A 471 39.94 5.81 27.28
C ASP A 471 38.85 6.90 27.44
N ASN A 472 37.57 6.53 27.48
CA ASN A 472 36.43 7.45 27.35
C ASN A 472 35.69 7.76 28.68
N ASP A 473 36.14 7.25 29.83
CA ASP A 473 35.46 7.40 31.14
C ASP A 473 35.28 8.87 31.64
N ASP A 474 36.14 9.79 31.21
CA ASP A 474 36.17 11.21 31.64
C ASP A 474 36.16 12.13 30.42
N ALA A 475 34.99 12.71 30.12
CA ALA A 475 34.78 13.60 28.99
C ALA A 475 35.35 15.01 29.16
N ASP A 476 35.92 15.34 30.32
CA ASP A 476 36.56 16.64 30.57
C ASP A 476 38.05 16.66 30.15
N VAL A 477 38.60 15.53 29.68
CA VAL A 477 40.00 15.38 29.29
C VAL A 477 40.18 14.66 27.95
N PRO A 478 41.32 14.85 27.24
CA PRO A 478 41.63 14.05 26.05
C PRO A 478 41.56 12.55 26.35
N PRO A 479 41.02 11.73 25.43
CA PRO A 479 40.85 12.00 24.00
C PRO A 479 39.51 12.62 23.56
N TRP A 480 38.73 13.20 24.47
CA TRP A 480 37.52 13.95 24.13
C TRP A 480 37.82 15.36 23.62
N CYS A 481 36.97 15.87 22.72
CA CYS A 481 37.02 17.23 22.22
C CYS A 481 35.63 17.77 21.85
N ASP A 482 35.54 19.08 21.63
CA ASP A 482 34.32 19.73 21.15
C ASP A 482 34.07 19.36 19.69
N ALA A 483 32.83 19.04 19.36
CA ALA A 483 32.39 18.85 17.99
C ALA A 483 32.56 20.13 17.16
N VAL A 484 32.89 19.98 15.88
CA VAL A 484 33.15 21.11 14.97
C VAL A 484 32.35 21.07 13.67
N ALA A 485 31.76 19.92 13.33
CA ALA A 485 30.92 19.77 12.16
C ALA A 485 29.50 20.19 12.50
N ALA A 486 28.85 20.98 11.64
CA ALA A 486 27.44 21.32 11.82
C ALA A 486 26.56 20.21 11.25
N TYR A 487 25.48 19.87 11.95
CA TYR A 487 24.41 19.00 11.47
C TYR A 487 23.06 19.73 11.53
N GLY A 488 22.06 19.17 10.85
CA GLY A 488 20.68 19.64 10.92
C GLY A 488 20.53 21.16 10.81
N ASP A 489 19.90 21.74 11.82
CA ASP A 489 19.56 23.17 11.91
C ASP A 489 20.71 24.07 12.42
N GLY A 490 21.89 23.51 12.71
CA GLY A 490 23.12 24.27 12.93
C GLY A 490 23.89 23.98 14.22
N ASP A 491 23.43 23.06 15.06
CA ASP A 491 24.21 22.55 16.19
C ASP A 491 25.45 21.76 15.68
N LEU A 492 26.47 21.63 16.52
CA LEU A 492 27.74 20.97 16.19
C LEU A 492 27.79 19.54 16.74
N GLY A 493 28.07 18.57 15.88
CA GLY A 493 28.10 17.14 16.14
C GLY A 493 28.21 16.32 14.84
N THR A 494 28.41 15.02 14.97
CA THR A 494 28.38 14.05 13.85
C THR A 494 27.42 12.89 14.12
N PRO A 495 26.15 13.14 14.48
CA PRO A 495 25.21 12.07 14.81
C PRO A 495 25.04 11.10 13.63
N GLY A 496 25.23 9.80 13.90
CA GLY A 496 25.14 8.71 12.93
C GLY A 496 26.39 8.50 12.08
N GLU A 497 27.48 9.25 12.31
CA GLU A 497 28.69 9.24 11.49
C GLU A 497 29.96 9.16 12.34
N GLU A 498 31.10 8.79 11.73
CA GLU A 498 32.37 8.73 12.48
C GLU A 498 32.88 10.13 12.88
N ASN A 499 33.16 10.31 14.17
CA ASN A 499 33.74 11.54 14.71
C ASN A 499 35.06 11.95 14.01
N PRO A 500 35.26 13.25 13.72
CA PRO A 500 36.57 13.77 13.34
C PRO A 500 37.61 13.54 14.44
N ALA A 501 38.87 13.29 14.05
CA ALA A 501 39.97 13.18 15.01
C ALA A 501 40.15 14.44 15.86
N CYS A 502 40.36 14.24 17.15
CA CYS A 502 40.57 15.31 18.12
C CYS A 502 42.01 15.83 18.05
N GLY A 503 42.28 16.71 17.06
CA GLY A 503 43.38 17.71 17.07
C GLY A 503 44.82 17.23 17.03
#